data_AF-A0A800F353-F1
#
_entry.id   AF-A0A800F353-F1
#
_cell.length_a   1.000
_cell.length_b   1.000
_cell.length_c   1.000
_cell.angle_alpha   90.00
_cell.angle_beta   90.00
_cell.angle_gamma   90.00
#
_symmetry.space_group_name_H-M   'P 1'
#
loop_
_entity.id
_entity.type
_entity.pdbx_description
1 polymer ?
#
loop_
_entity_poly.entity_id
_entity_poly.type
_entity_poly.pdbx_seq_one_letter_code
_entity_poly.pdbx_strand_id
1 'polypeptide(L)'
;MDNSLVDDYEAIGANASLCAGHSIQFNEILISEAIGMFWDFGNQTTSTELNPLTTYEFPGSYDVTLIVERKCKYDTIQKTIEVEDCIENLWVPTAFSPNNDGVNDLLYVRGITINDFLFRIYDRWGKLLFETDDLSKAWDGRYKDKPVF
;
A
#
# COMPACT_ATOMS: atom_id res chain seq x y z
N MET A 1 -27.67 -0.28 29.37
CA MET A 1 -28.07 0.01 28.00
C MET A 1 -27.03 0.96 27.48
N ASP A 2 -26.20 0.48 26.57
CA ASP A 2 -25.26 1.36 25.89
C ASP A 2 -26.07 2.34 25.05
N ASN A 3 -25.75 3.62 25.16
CA ASN A 3 -26.50 4.71 24.54
C ASN A 3 -25.66 5.39 23.45
N SER A 4 -24.64 4.67 22.97
CA SER A 4 -23.92 4.90 21.72
C SER A 4 -24.92 4.87 20.56
N LEU A 5 -24.83 5.88 19.70
CA LEU A 5 -25.70 6.15 18.55
C LEU A 5 -24.96 5.92 17.21
N VAL A 6 -23.66 5.62 17.28
CA VAL A 6 -22.80 5.13 16.20
C VAL A 6 -21.95 3.99 16.76
N ASP A 7 -22.34 2.75 16.47
CA ASP A 7 -21.65 1.58 17.02
C ASP A 7 -20.53 1.08 16.10
N ASP A 8 -20.60 1.38 14.80
CA ASP A 8 -19.70 0.82 13.82
C ASP A 8 -19.65 1.60 12.49
N TYR A 9 -18.53 1.48 11.78
CA TYR A 9 -18.38 1.75 10.35
C TYR A 9 -17.40 0.72 9.75
N GLU A 10 -17.54 0.45 8.46
CA GLU A 10 -16.68 -0.47 7.72
C GLU A 10 -15.70 0.29 6.84
N ALA A 11 -14.42 -0.09 6.91
CA ALA A 11 -13.39 0.29 5.94
C ALA A 11 -13.21 -0.87 4.95
N ILE A 12 -13.39 -0.58 3.66
CA ILE A 12 -13.36 -1.58 2.59
C ILE A 12 -12.27 -1.19 1.59
N GLY A 13 -11.24 -2.02 1.51
CA GLY A 13 -10.19 -1.91 0.49
C GLY A 13 -10.34 -2.94 -0.61
N ALA A 14 -9.44 -2.87 -1.60
CA ALA A 14 -9.43 -3.82 -2.71
C ALA A 14 -9.15 -5.25 -2.20
N ASN A 15 -9.90 -6.24 -2.70
CA ASN A 15 -9.76 -7.66 -2.32
C ASN A 15 -9.81 -7.93 -0.81
N ALA A 16 -10.54 -7.11 -0.04
CA ALA A 16 -10.66 -7.20 1.41
C ALA A 16 -9.38 -6.88 2.21
N SER A 17 -8.35 -6.30 1.57
CA SER A 17 -7.17 -5.73 2.23
C SER A 17 -7.16 -4.21 2.12
N LEU A 18 -6.72 -3.54 3.19
CA LEU A 18 -6.55 -2.09 3.22
C LEU A 18 -5.12 -1.75 2.79
N CYS A 19 -4.95 -1.20 1.60
CA CYS A 19 -3.64 -1.11 0.96
C CYS A 19 -3.18 0.33 0.81
N ALA A 20 -1.95 0.61 1.20
CA ALA A 20 -1.30 1.87 0.90
C ALA A 20 -1.29 2.13 -0.62
N GLY A 21 -1.55 3.38 -1.03
CA GLY A 21 -1.64 3.79 -2.42
C GLY A 21 -2.95 3.43 -3.14
N HIS A 22 -3.85 2.65 -2.53
CA HIS A 22 -5.17 2.36 -3.09
C HIS A 22 -6.28 3.16 -2.39
N SER A 23 -7.40 3.36 -3.07
CA SER A 23 -8.59 3.95 -2.47
C SER A 23 -9.26 2.96 -1.51
N ILE A 24 -9.56 3.43 -0.31
CA ILE A 24 -10.33 2.73 0.71
C ILE A 24 -11.68 3.43 0.80
N GLN A 25 -12.74 2.64 0.66
CA GLN A 25 -14.13 3.07 0.81
C GLN A 25 -14.52 2.97 2.28
N PHE A 26 -15.06 4.03 2.85
CA PHE A 26 -15.69 3.97 4.16
C PHE A 26 -17.21 3.90 3.97
N ASN A 27 -17.82 2.90 4.61
CA ASN A 27 -19.25 2.68 4.61
C ASN A 27 -19.79 2.81 6.03
N GLU A 28 -20.83 3.60 6.14
CA GLU A 28 -21.63 3.75 7.34
C GLU A 28 -22.67 2.62 7.39
N ILE A 29 -22.86 1.98 8.55
CA ILE A 29 -23.70 0.76 8.66
C ILE A 29 -25.12 1.06 9.14
N LEU A 30 -25.34 1.98 10.08
CA LEU A 30 -26.65 2.31 10.68
C LEU A 30 -26.75 3.73 11.32
N ILE A 31 -26.97 4.82 10.57
CA ILE A 31 -27.41 6.12 11.15
C ILE A 31 -28.83 6.49 10.69
N SER A 32 -29.86 6.01 11.39
CA SER A 32 -31.20 6.60 11.26
C SER A 32 -31.18 8.08 11.71
N GLU A 33 -31.81 9.03 11.03
CA GLU A 33 -31.86 10.45 11.48
C GLU A 33 -30.53 11.24 11.55
N ALA A 34 -29.44 10.83 10.87
CA ALA A 34 -28.27 11.69 10.66
C ALA A 34 -28.67 12.99 9.95
N ILE A 35 -28.17 14.14 10.41
CA ILE A 35 -28.31 15.41 9.68
C ILE A 35 -26.97 15.98 9.20
N GLY A 36 -25.86 15.45 9.72
CA GLY A 36 -24.51 15.83 9.31
C GLY A 36 -23.48 14.78 9.77
N MET A 37 -22.32 14.80 9.12
CA MET A 37 -21.19 13.97 9.51
C MET A 37 -19.86 14.60 9.15
N PHE A 38 -18.83 14.15 9.87
CA PHE A 38 -17.46 14.56 9.68
C PHE A 38 -16.54 13.37 9.94
N TRP A 39 -15.71 13.07 8.95
CA TRP A 39 -14.68 12.05 8.97
C TRP A 39 -13.32 12.72 9.15
N ASP A 40 -12.54 12.21 10.10
CA ASP A 40 -11.09 12.40 10.18
C ASP A 40 -10.43 11.04 9.97
N PHE A 41 -9.65 10.89 8.91
CA PHE A 41 -9.06 9.62 8.53
C PHE A 41 -7.71 9.35 9.24
N GLY A 42 -7.25 10.25 10.12
CA GLY A 42 -5.97 10.08 10.81
C GLY A 42 -4.74 10.25 9.90
N ASN A 43 -4.93 10.53 8.62
CA ASN A 43 -3.89 10.75 7.61
C ASN A 43 -3.82 12.22 7.12
N GLN A 44 -4.34 13.16 7.92
CA GLN A 44 -4.48 14.59 7.58
C GLN A 44 -5.53 14.91 6.50
N THR A 45 -6.31 13.92 6.07
CA THR A 45 -7.48 14.14 5.19
C THR A 45 -8.78 13.99 5.97
N THR A 46 -9.81 14.69 5.51
CA THR A 46 -11.14 14.72 6.14
C THR A 46 -12.23 14.67 5.09
N SER A 47 -13.46 14.33 5.48
CA SER A 47 -14.63 14.36 4.59
C SER A 47 -15.93 14.63 5.34
N THR A 48 -16.95 15.12 4.63
CA THR A 48 -18.33 15.24 5.12
C THR A 48 -19.31 14.41 4.29
N GLU A 49 -18.80 13.57 3.38
CA GLU A 49 -19.62 12.69 2.55
C GLU A 49 -20.15 11.49 3.34
N LEU A 50 -21.29 10.95 2.90
CA LEU A 50 -21.92 9.77 3.50
C LEU A 50 -21.01 8.54 3.47
N ASN A 51 -20.43 8.28 2.29
CA ASN A 51 -19.57 7.13 2.04
C ASN A 51 -18.29 7.62 1.33
N PRO A 52 -17.34 8.22 2.06
CA PRO A 52 -16.18 8.83 1.45
C PRO A 52 -15.18 7.78 0.96
N LEU A 53 -14.43 8.16 -0.07
CA LEU A 53 -13.21 7.47 -0.48
C LEU A 53 -12.00 8.27 -0.03
N THR A 54 -11.01 7.61 0.56
CA THR A 54 -9.70 8.21 0.87
C THR A 54 -8.57 7.24 0.52
N THR A 55 -7.36 7.75 0.40
CA THR A 55 -6.16 6.96 0.11
C THR A 55 -5.09 7.27 1.15
N TYR A 56 -4.48 6.22 1.70
CA TYR A 56 -3.36 6.31 2.61
C TYR A 56 -2.07 6.10 1.81
N GLU A 57 -1.15 7.05 1.85
CA GLU A 57 0.09 6.97 1.06
C GLU A 57 1.06 5.91 1.61
N PHE A 58 1.07 5.73 2.94
CA PHE A 58 2.01 4.84 3.61
C PHE A 58 1.29 3.77 4.43
N PRO A 59 1.87 2.57 4.55
CA PRO A 59 1.37 1.55 5.46
C PRO A 59 1.52 2.01 6.91
N GLY A 60 0.61 1.55 7.76
CA GLY A 60 0.61 1.88 9.18
C GLY A 60 -0.75 1.79 9.83
N SER A 61 -0.77 2.11 11.11
CA SER A 61 -1.94 2.15 11.96
C SER A 61 -2.52 3.56 11.97
N TYR A 62 -3.81 3.70 11.65
CA TYR A 62 -4.48 5.00 11.55
C TYR A 62 -5.75 5.01 12.40
N ASP A 63 -5.87 6.03 13.26
CA ASP A 63 -7.07 6.26 14.06
C ASP A 63 -8.10 7.05 13.24
N VAL A 64 -9.08 6.34 12.70
CA VAL A 64 -10.16 6.92 11.91
C VAL A 64 -11.32 7.28 12.84
N THR A 65 -11.75 8.53 12.77
CA THR A 65 -12.78 9.11 13.63
C THR A 65 -13.96 9.55 12.78
N LEU A 66 -15.16 9.10 13.17
CA LEU A 66 -16.43 9.54 12.60
C LEU A 66 -17.21 10.29 13.68
N ILE A 67 -17.55 11.54 13.38
CA ILE A 67 -18.45 12.38 14.18
C ILE A 67 -19.77 12.50 13.44
N VAL A 68 -20.87 12.15 14.10
CA VAL A 68 -22.22 12.22 13.53
C VAL A 68 -23.04 13.25 14.28
N GLU A 69 -23.73 14.11 13.53
CA GLU A 69 -24.67 15.09 14.06
C GLU A 69 -26.11 14.59 13.91
N ARG A 70 -26.87 14.63 15.02
CA ARG A 70 -28.32 14.41 15.03
C ARG A 70 -29.01 15.49 15.85
N LYS A 71 -29.80 16.33 15.18
CA LYS A 71 -30.60 17.42 15.78
C LYS A 71 -29.75 18.38 16.62
N CYS A 72 -29.53 18.06 17.89
CA CYS A 72 -28.77 18.87 18.86
C CYS A 72 -27.70 18.06 19.61
N LYS A 73 -27.31 16.90 19.07
CA LYS A 73 -26.33 16.00 19.69
C LYS A 73 -25.28 15.59 18.66
N TYR A 74 -24.07 15.40 19.15
CA TYR A 74 -22.98 14.77 18.44
C TYR A 74 -22.69 13.42 19.09
N ASP A 75 -22.38 12.45 18.26
CA ASP A 75 -21.80 11.19 18.69
C ASP A 75 -20.50 10.92 17.93
N THR A 76 -19.59 10.16 18.53
CA THR A 76 -18.25 9.97 18.01
C THR A 76 -17.79 8.55 18.21
N ILE A 77 -17.34 7.93 17.12
CA ILE A 77 -16.64 6.65 17.15
C ILE A 77 -15.24 6.83 16.57
N GLN A 78 -14.27 6.19 17.20
CA GLN A 78 -12.90 6.09 16.69
C GLN A 78 -12.53 4.62 16.58
N LYS A 79 -11.96 4.23 15.44
CA LYS A 79 -11.39 2.89 15.26
C LYS A 79 -10.02 3.02 14.63
N THR A 80 -9.12 2.18 15.10
CA THR A 80 -7.82 2.00 14.49
C THR A 80 -7.96 1.01 13.34
N ILE A 81 -7.53 1.41 12.15
CA ILE A 81 -7.38 0.51 11.01
C ILE A 81 -5.89 0.26 10.75
N GLU A 82 -5.57 -0.94 10.28
CA GLU A 82 -4.22 -1.29 9.82
C GLU A 82 -4.21 -1.23 8.30
N VAL A 83 -3.44 -0.28 7.75
CA VAL A 83 -3.18 -0.18 6.31
C VAL A 83 -1.88 -0.91 6.03
N GLU A 84 -1.97 -1.93 5.20
CA GLU A 84 -0.86 -2.79 4.84
C GLU A 84 -0.11 -2.26 3.62
N ASP A 85 1.17 -2.64 3.55
CA ASP A 85 1.90 -2.56 2.29
C ASP A 85 1.48 -3.75 1.43
N CYS A 86 0.41 -3.56 0.66
CA CYS A 86 -0.06 -4.59 -0.25
C CYS A 86 0.73 -4.62 -1.57
N ILE A 87 1.85 -3.90 -1.67
CA ILE A 87 2.67 -3.91 -2.87
C ILE A 87 3.41 -5.26 -2.92
N GLU A 88 2.71 -6.31 -3.38
CA GLU A 88 3.32 -7.57 -3.84
C GLU A 88 3.95 -7.43 -5.24
N ASN A 89 4.38 -6.23 -5.62
CA ASN A 89 4.72 -5.90 -6.99
C ASN A 89 6.20 -5.59 -7.19
N LEU A 90 7.06 -5.98 -6.25
CA LEU A 90 8.50 -6.01 -6.44
C LEU A 90 8.97 -7.46 -6.34
N TRP A 91 9.08 -8.10 -7.48
CA TRP A 91 9.59 -9.46 -7.60
C TRP A 91 10.99 -9.46 -8.20
N VAL A 92 11.93 -10.05 -7.47
CA VAL A 92 13.27 -10.36 -7.96
C VAL A 92 13.44 -11.88 -7.87
N PRO A 93 13.69 -12.58 -8.99
CA PRO A 93 14.00 -14.00 -8.96
C PRO A 93 15.15 -14.30 -7.98
N THR A 94 15.02 -15.36 -7.20
CA THR A 94 16.08 -15.81 -6.29
C THR A 94 17.21 -16.57 -7.00
N ALA A 95 16.99 -16.94 -8.27
CA ALA A 95 17.95 -17.61 -9.12
C ALA A 95 17.72 -17.26 -10.59
N PHE A 96 18.80 -17.29 -11.37
CA PHE A 96 18.81 -17.16 -12.82
C PHE A 96 19.99 -17.98 -13.37
N SER A 97 19.96 -18.33 -14.65
CA SER A 97 20.88 -19.25 -15.30
C SER A 97 21.50 -18.60 -16.54
N PRO A 98 22.58 -17.79 -16.43
CA PRO A 98 23.20 -17.10 -17.57
C PRO A 98 24.07 -18.05 -18.42
N ASN A 99 23.46 -19.11 -18.97
CA ASN A 99 24.10 -20.16 -19.76
C ASN A 99 23.83 -20.02 -21.27
N ASN A 100 23.12 -18.96 -21.68
CA ASN A 100 22.74 -18.61 -23.03
C ASN A 100 21.85 -19.68 -23.70
N ASP A 101 20.94 -20.29 -22.94
CA ASP A 101 19.93 -21.23 -23.44
C ASP A 101 18.57 -20.58 -23.77
N GLY A 102 18.43 -19.29 -23.50
CA GLY A 102 17.21 -18.50 -23.70
C GLY A 102 16.25 -18.56 -22.51
N VAL A 103 16.59 -19.27 -21.43
CA VAL A 103 15.73 -19.51 -20.28
C VAL A 103 16.40 -18.95 -19.02
N ASN A 104 15.81 -17.89 -18.46
CA ASN A 104 16.31 -17.23 -17.23
C ASN A 104 17.77 -16.76 -17.32
N ASP A 105 18.25 -16.37 -18.51
CA ASP A 105 19.60 -15.83 -18.69
C ASP A 105 19.83 -14.45 -18.06
N LEU A 106 18.74 -13.74 -17.80
CA LEU A 106 18.72 -12.36 -17.37
C LEU A 106 17.96 -12.22 -16.06
N LEU A 107 18.57 -11.56 -15.08
CA LEU A 107 17.96 -11.24 -13.80
C LEU A 107 17.33 -9.86 -13.86
N TYR A 108 16.00 -9.84 -13.89
CA TYR A 108 15.18 -8.63 -13.89
C TYR A 108 14.61 -8.35 -12.51
N VAL A 109 14.44 -7.07 -12.21
CA VAL A 109 13.45 -6.61 -11.25
C VAL A 109 12.11 -6.50 -11.97
N ARG A 110 11.04 -7.06 -11.42
CA ARG A 110 9.70 -6.97 -12.01
C ARG A 110 8.67 -6.43 -11.03
N GLY A 111 7.76 -5.65 -11.58
CA GLY A 111 6.36 -5.66 -11.18
C GLY A 111 5.65 -4.36 -11.53
N ILE A 112 4.44 -4.21 -11.01
CA ILE A 112 3.51 -3.14 -11.36
C ILE A 112 3.58 -2.03 -10.30
N THR A 113 3.69 -0.77 -10.74
CA THR A 113 3.71 0.41 -9.85
C THR A 113 5.03 0.62 -9.08
N ILE A 114 6.17 0.47 -9.77
CA ILE A 114 7.47 0.92 -9.25
C ILE A 114 7.74 2.34 -9.78
N ASN A 115 7.59 3.33 -8.90
CA ASN A 115 7.83 4.75 -9.25
C ASN A 115 9.29 5.17 -9.04
N ASP A 116 9.97 4.57 -8.07
CA ASP A 116 11.38 4.78 -7.77
C ASP A 116 11.98 3.47 -7.23
N PHE A 117 13.16 3.09 -7.71
CA PHE A 117 13.89 1.94 -7.20
C PHE A 117 15.38 2.03 -7.51
N LEU A 118 16.16 1.25 -6.77
CA LEU A 118 17.59 1.11 -7.00
C LEU A 118 18.00 -0.34 -6.81
N PHE A 119 18.35 -0.99 -7.92
CA PHE A 119 18.79 -2.38 -7.91
C PHE A 119 20.31 -2.46 -8.05
N ARG A 120 20.94 -3.16 -7.11
CA ARG A 120 22.39 -3.33 -7.06
C ARG A 120 22.75 -4.76 -6.78
N ILE A 121 23.82 -5.21 -7.44
CA ILE A 121 24.39 -6.53 -7.19
C ILE A 121 25.88 -6.37 -6.90
N TYR A 122 26.33 -7.10 -5.88
CA TYR A 122 27.66 -7.03 -5.32
C TYR A 122 28.33 -8.41 -5.33
N ASP A 123 29.66 -8.44 -5.38
CA ASP A 123 30.40 -9.67 -5.08
C ASP A 123 30.45 -9.97 -3.57
N ARG A 124 31.04 -11.12 -3.21
CA ARG A 124 31.20 -11.56 -1.81
C ARG A 124 31.98 -10.57 -0.94
N TRP A 125 32.81 -9.72 -1.55
CA TRP A 125 33.62 -8.72 -0.84
C TRP A 125 32.97 -7.34 -0.82
N GLY A 126 31.71 -7.22 -1.28
CA GLY A 126 30.95 -5.97 -1.28
C GLY A 126 31.31 -5.03 -2.44
N LYS A 127 32.04 -5.48 -3.45
CA LYS A 127 32.31 -4.67 -4.65
C LYS A 127 31.07 -4.61 -5.52
N LEU A 128 30.67 -3.41 -5.92
CA LEU A 128 29.56 -3.19 -6.85
C LEU A 128 29.92 -3.74 -8.24
N LEU A 129 29.03 -4.57 -8.78
CA LEU A 129 29.18 -5.19 -10.09
C LEU A 129 28.14 -4.66 -11.10
N PHE A 130 26.98 -4.19 -10.64
CA PHE A 130 25.91 -3.63 -11.48
C PHE A 130 24.99 -2.76 -10.63
N GLU A 131 24.42 -1.76 -11.28
CA GLU A 131 23.44 -0.84 -10.71
C GLU A 131 22.46 -0.44 -11.81
N THR A 132 21.17 -0.36 -11.47
CA THR A 132 20.14 0.21 -12.34
C THR A 132 18.98 0.77 -11.52
N ASP A 133 18.40 1.84 -12.02
CA ASP A 133 17.13 2.47 -11.65
C ASP A 133 16.10 2.39 -12.80
N ASP A 134 16.42 1.61 -13.84
CA ASP A 134 15.61 1.37 -15.02
C ASP A 134 15.09 -0.08 -15.03
N LEU A 135 13.78 -0.27 -14.92
CA LEU A 135 13.10 -1.58 -14.87
C LEU A 135 13.25 -2.38 -16.16
N SER A 136 13.62 -1.74 -17.28
CA SER A 136 13.86 -2.43 -18.54
C SER A 136 15.24 -3.11 -18.59
N LYS A 137 16.14 -2.79 -17.65
CA LYS A 137 17.48 -3.36 -17.59
C LYS A 137 17.55 -4.57 -16.68
N ALA A 138 18.32 -5.56 -17.13
CA ALA A 138 18.64 -6.76 -16.38
C ALA A 138 20.15 -6.94 -16.23
N TRP A 139 20.51 -7.74 -15.23
CA TRP A 139 21.84 -8.28 -15.06
C TRP A 139 21.98 -9.59 -15.86
N ASP A 140 23.10 -9.78 -16.55
CA ASP A 140 23.37 -10.90 -17.46
C ASP A 140 24.42 -11.92 -16.96
N GLY A 141 24.93 -11.75 -15.75
CA GLY A 141 25.98 -12.61 -15.20
C GLY A 141 27.39 -12.11 -15.41
N ARG A 142 27.61 -10.91 -15.98
CA ARG A 142 28.95 -10.44 -16.39
C ARG A 142 29.36 -9.13 -15.73
N TYR A 143 30.66 -9.00 -15.50
CA TYR A 143 31.32 -7.77 -15.09
C TYR A 143 32.56 -7.54 -15.96
N LYS A 144 32.60 -6.40 -16.66
CA LYS A 144 33.66 -6.09 -17.65
C LYS A 144 33.83 -7.22 -18.69
N ASP A 145 32.70 -7.66 -19.26
CA ASP A 145 32.56 -8.74 -20.24
C ASP A 145 32.97 -10.14 -19.76
N LYS A 146 33.44 -10.25 -18.52
CA LYS A 146 33.83 -11.51 -17.90
C LYS A 146 32.69 -12.04 -17.05
N PRO A 147 32.35 -13.32 -17.16
CA PRO A 147 31.37 -13.90 -16.27
C PRO A 147 31.81 -13.86 -14.81
N VAL A 148 30.85 -13.65 -13.91
CA VAL A 148 31.03 -13.60 -12.46
C VAL A 148 30.19 -14.69 -11.81
N PHE A 149 30.76 -15.89 -11.77
CA PHE A 149 30.22 -17.06 -11.05
C PHE A 149 31.33 -17.73 -10.24
#